data_AF-M8DID2-F1
#
_entry.id   AF-M8DID2-F1
#
_cell.length_a   1.000
_cell.length_b   1.000
_cell.length_c   1.000
_cell.angle_alpha   90.00
_cell.angle_beta   90.00
_cell.angle_gamma   90.00
#
_symmetry.space_group_name_H-M   'P 1'
#
loop_
_entity.id
_entity.type
_entity.pdbx_description
1 polymer ?
#
loop_
_entity_poly.entity_id
_entity_poly.type
_entity_poly.pdbx_seq_one_letter_code
_entity_poly.pdbx_strand_id
1 'polypeptide(L)' 'MGTVDLSLLPWNVFWVGIAYFSVTGVLFCFGFLHLFQKKTKSGVLFMGGAAISAYFFLSYLFTHHI' A
#
# COMPACT_ATOMS: atom_id res chain seq x y z
N MET A 1 10.21 13.13 -19.54
CA MET A 1 10.31 12.38 -18.27
C MET A 1 10.39 13.42 -17.17
N GLY A 2 9.28 13.67 -16.48
CA GLY A 2 9.23 14.71 -15.44
C GLY A 2 10.10 14.28 -14.25
N THR A 3 11.06 15.11 -13.88
CA THR A 3 11.78 14.99 -12.61
C THR A 3 10.75 15.12 -11.49
N VAL A 4 10.49 14.01 -10.80
CA VAL A 4 9.64 14.02 -9.61
C VAL A 4 10.47 14.65 -8.51
N ASP A 5 10.37 15.97 -8.36
CA ASP A 5 11.04 16.73 -7.30
C ASP A 5 10.43 16.38 -5.95
N LEU A 6 10.94 15.29 -5.35
CA LEU A 6 10.61 14.80 -4.01
C LEU A 6 10.88 15.86 -2.92
N SER A 7 11.62 16.92 -3.24
CA SER A 7 11.91 18.04 -2.34
C SER A 7 10.73 18.99 -2.13
N LEU A 8 9.72 18.97 -3.01
CA LEU A 8 8.46 19.73 -2.87
C LEU A 8 7.35 18.90 -2.22
N LEU A 9 7.58 17.61 -2.00
CA LEU A 9 6.58 16.74 -1.41
C LEU A 9 6.43 17.10 0.08
N PRO A 10 5.22 17.48 0.54
CA PRO A 10 5.02 17.83 1.93
C PRO A 10 5.48 16.67 2.82
N TRP A 11 6.26 16.96 3.86
CA TRP A 11 6.80 15.94 4.76
C TRP A 11 5.72 14.99 5.29
N ASN A 12 4.50 15.49 5.52
CA ASN A 12 3.33 14.69 5.87
C ASN A 12 2.98 13.60 4.83
N VAL A 13 3.03 13.92 3.54
CA VAL A 13 2.69 12.98 2.45
C VAL A 13 3.74 11.87 2.37
N PHE A 14 5.00 12.18 2.64
CA PHE A 14 6.07 11.18 2.75
C PHE A 14 5.80 10.17 3.88
N TRP A 15 5.45 10.66 5.07
CA TRP A 15 5.10 9.78 6.20
C TRP A 15 3.83 8.96 5.96
N VAL A 16 2.82 9.55 5.33
CA VAL A 16 1.60 8.84 4.92
C VAL A 16 1.95 7.74 3.91
N GLY A 17 2.84 8.01 2.96
CA GLY A 17 3.37 7.02 2.03
C GLY A 17 4.06 5.86 2.73
N ILE A 18 4.97 6.14 3.66
CA ILE A 18 5.66 5.11 4.46
C ILE A 18 4.66 4.27 5.26
N ALA A 19 3.69 4.92 5.92
CA ALA A 19 2.68 4.23 6.70
C ALA A 19 1.86 3.27 5.81
N TYR A 20 1.38 3.74 4.66
CA TYR A 20 0.64 2.91 3.71
C TYR A 20 1.49 1.76 3.16
N PHE A 21 2.74 2.02 2.76
CA PHE A 21 3.65 1.01 2.22
C PHE A 21 3.98 -0.07 3.25
N SER A 22 4.16 0.32 4.52
CA SER A 22 4.36 -0.63 5.62
C SER A 22 3.13 -1.50 5.86
N VAL A 23 1.93 -0.91 5.87
CA VAL A 23 0.67 -1.65 6.07
C VAL A 23 0.40 -2.60 4.90
N THR A 24 0.57 -2.15 3.66
CA THR A 24 0.43 -3.03 2.48
C THR A 24 1.47 -4.14 2.51
N GLY A 25 2.74 -3.83 2.80
CA GLY A 25 3.81 -4.83 2.90
C GLY A 25 3.50 -5.90 3.95
N VAL A 26 3.06 -5.51 5.15
CA VAL A 26 2.68 -6.44 6.21
C VAL A 26 1.49 -7.31 5.78
N LEU A 27 0.43 -6.72 5.23
CA LEU A 27 -0.74 -7.46 4.75
C LEU A 27 -0.37 -8.45 3.62
N PHE A 28 0.54 -8.05 2.72
CA PHE A 28 1.01 -8.88 1.62
C PHE A 28 1.85 -10.06 2.13
N CYS A 29 2.78 -9.82 3.06
CA CYS A 29 3.57 -10.87 3.71
C CYS A 29 2.68 -11.84 4.48
N PHE A 30 1.70 -11.35 5.26
CA PHE A 30 0.74 -12.21 5.96
C PHE A 30 -0.14 -13.01 4.99
N GLY A 31 -0.59 -12.39 3.89
CA GLY A 31 -1.35 -13.08 2.84
C GLY A 31 -0.54 -14.23 2.21
N PHE A 32 0.73 -13.99 1.90
CA PHE A 32 1.64 -15.01 1.34
C PHE A 32 1.91 -16.14 2.34
N LEU A 33 2.17 -15.81 3.61
CA LEU A 33 2.34 -16.80 4.69
C LEU A 33 1.12 -17.70 4.85
N HIS A 34 -0.09 -17.12 4.77
CA HIS A 34 -1.34 -17.89 4.85
C HIS A 34 -1.58 -18.78 3.62
N LEU A 35 -1.19 -18.33 2.42
CA LEU A 35 -1.21 -19.14 1.20
C LEU A 35 -0.28 -20.35 1.32
N PHE A 36 0.94 -20.16 1.83
CA PHE A 36 1.89 -21.25 2.09
C PHE A 36 1.35 -22.26 3.12
N GLN A 37 0.56 -21.80 4.09
CA GLN A 37 -0.10 -22.67 5.08
C GLN A 37 -1.36 -23.39 4.55
N LYS A 38 -1.64 -23.36 3.23
CA LYS A 38 -2.89 -23.87 2.61
C LYS A 38 -4.18 -23.26 3.16
N LYS A 39 -4.12 -22.20 3.96
CA LYS A 39 -5.27 -21.45 4.48
C LYS A 39 -5.71 -20.39 3.47
N THR A 40 -6.12 -20.85 2.29
CA THR A 40 -6.47 -20.04 1.12
C THR A 40 -7.56 -19.00 1.42
N LYS A 41 -8.56 -19.32 2.23
CA LYS A 41 -9.63 -18.37 2.61
C LYS A 41 -9.11 -17.16 3.37
N SER A 42 -8.16 -17.35 4.29
CA SER A 42 -7.59 -16.24 5.07
C SER A 42 -6.58 -15.45 4.25
N GLY A 43 -5.76 -16.13 3.43
CA GLY A 43 -4.82 -15.49 2.53
C GLY A 43 -5.49 -14.54 1.52
N VAL A 44 -6.62 -14.94 0.93
CA VAL A 44 -7.40 -14.10 0.00
C VAL A 44 -7.97 -12.86 0.69
N LEU A 45 -8.45 -12.99 1.93
CA LEU A 45 -8.93 -11.85 2.73
C LEU A 45 -7.81 -10.83 2.99
N PHE A 46 -6.61 -11.29 3.32
CA PHE A 46 -5.44 -10.43 3.51
C PHE A 46 -4.94 -9.79 2.21
N MET A 47 -4.92 -10.54 1.10
CA MET A 47 -4.57 -9.98 -0.21
C MET A 47 -5.60 -8.95 -0.69
N GLY A 48 -6.90 -9.18 -0.45
CA GLY A 48 -7.94 -8.20 -0.73
C GLY A 48 -7.77 -6.93 0.09
N GLY A 49 -7.48 -7.04 1.39
CA GLY A 49 -7.16 -5.90 2.25
C GLY A 49 -5.94 -5.10 1.78
N ALA A 50 -4.88 -5.78 1.34
CA ALA A 50 -3.71 -5.13 0.76
C ALA A 50 -4.06 -4.39 -0.54
N ALA A 51 -4.87 -4.98 -1.42
CA ALA A 51 -5.30 -4.34 -2.66
C ALA A 51 -6.17 -3.09 -2.41
N ILE A 52 -7.08 -3.14 -1.44
CA ILE A 52 -7.91 -1.98 -1.04
C ILE A 52 -7.03 -0.87 -0.46
N SER A 53 -6.07 -1.22 0.42
CA SER A 53 -5.12 -0.26 1.00
C SER A 53 -4.27 0.41 -0.09
N ALA A 54 -3.76 -0.37 -1.04
CA ALA A 54 -3.00 0.15 -2.18
C ALA A 54 -3.85 1.07 -3.07
N TYR A 55 -5.09 0.67 -3.37
CA TYR A 55 -6.02 1.48 -4.17
C TYR A 55 -6.35 2.81 -3.50
N PHE A 56 -6.64 2.78 -2.20
CA PHE A 56 -6.95 4.00 -1.44
C PHE A 56 -5.77 4.96 -1.41
N PHE A 57 -4.55 4.43 -1.24
CA PHE A 57 -3.33 5.23 -1.31
C PHE A 57 -3.13 5.85 -2.69
N LEU A 58 -3.31 5.06 -3.76
CA LEU A 58 -3.17 5.53 -5.12
C LEU A 58 -4.20 6.63 -5.46
N SER A 59 -5.46 6.44 -5.05
CA SER A 59 -6.52 7.45 -5.22
C SER A 59 -6.24 8.73 -4.43
N TYR A 60 -5.72 8.62 -3.21
CA TYR A 60 -5.35 9.79 -2.41
C TYR A 60 -4.22 10.58 -3.07
N LEU A 61 -3.19 9.88 -3.56
CA LEU A 61 -2.04 10.48 -4.23
C LEU A 61 -2.47 11.14 -5.56
N PHE A 62 -3.33 10.49 -6.35
CA PHE A 62 -3.85 11.08 -7.58
C PHE A 62 -4.79 12.28 -7.35
N THR A 63 -5.60 12.27 -6.29
CA THR A 63 -6.57 13.35 -6.02
C THR A 63 -5.92 14.61 -5.43
N HIS A 64 -4.87 14.45 -4.62
CA HIS A 64 -4.25 15.57 -3.92
C HIS A 64 -2.99 16.13 -4.59
N HIS A 65 -2.41 15.42 -5.57
CA HIS A 65 -1.10 15.78 -6.14
C HIS A 65 -1.02 15.81 -7.68
N ILE A 66 -2.14 15.64 -8.40
CA ILE A 66 -2.28 15.95 -9.84
C ILE A 66 -3.26 17.10 -10.00
#